data_AF-A0A392RLF3-F1
#
_entry.id   AF-A0A392RLF3-F1
#
_cell.length_a   1.000
_cell.length_b   1.000
_cell.length_c   1.000
_cell.angle_alpha   90.00
_cell.angle_beta   90.00
_cell.angle_gamma   90.00
#
_symmetry.space_group_name_H-M   'P 1'
#
loop_
_entity.id
_entity.type
_entity.pdbx_description
1 polymer ?
#
loop_
_entity_poly.entity_id
_entity_poly.type
_entity_poly.pdbx_seq_one_letter_code
_entity_poly.pdbx_strand_id
1 'polypeptide(L)' 'MTSSYHPQSDGQSEALNKCLEQFLRCFTVDQPRQWSKMLSWAEFWYNSSFQSSIGMTPFKAVYGRDAPSLI' A
#
# COMPACT_ATOMS: atom_id res chain seq x y z
N MET A 1 -7.58 7.46 17.86
CA MET A 1 -7.72 8.94 17.96
C MET A 1 -6.32 9.50 17.83
N THR A 2 -5.98 10.10 16.69
CA THR A 2 -4.68 10.76 16.49
C THR A 2 -4.77 12.17 17.08
N SER A 3 -3.77 12.57 17.87
CA SER A 3 -3.66 13.95 18.37
C SER A 3 -2.98 14.82 17.32
N SER A 4 -3.34 16.09 17.22
CA SER A 4 -2.57 17.04 16.40
C SER A 4 -1.10 17.01 16.83
N TYR A 5 -0.19 17.07 15.84
CA TYR A 5 1.26 17.01 16.01
C TYR A 5 1.83 15.72 16.65
N HIS A 6 1.08 14.61 16.68
CA HIS A 6 1.57 13.30 17.14
C HIS A 6 1.57 12.24 16.03
N PRO A 7 2.58 12.24 15.14
CA PRO A 7 2.71 11.26 14.05
C PRO A 7 2.97 9.82 14.55
N GLN A 8 3.38 9.64 15.81
CA GLN A 8 3.69 8.33 16.39
C GLN A 8 2.50 7.37 16.41
N SER A 9 1.25 7.86 16.40
CA SER A 9 0.06 7.00 16.32
C SER A 9 -0.26 6.52 14.90
N ASP A 10 0.33 7.14 13.87
CA ASP A 10 0.03 6.88 12.45
C ASP A 10 1.21 6.27 11.68
N GLY A 11 2.23 5.78 12.41
CA GLY A 11 3.49 5.31 11.82
C GLY A 11 3.34 4.14 10.84
N GLN A 12 2.30 3.31 10.98
CA GLN A 12 1.95 2.29 10.00
C GLN A 12 1.50 2.96 8.69
N SER A 13 0.49 3.82 8.73
CA SER A 13 0.00 4.55 7.55
C SER A 13 1.10 5.39 6.89
N GLU A 14 1.96 6.04 7.68
CA GLU A 14 3.11 6.79 7.15
C GLU A 14 4.12 5.90 6.42
N ALA A 15 4.42 4.72 6.96
CA ALA A 15 5.29 3.75 6.29
C ALA A 15 4.66 3.25 4.97
N LEU A 16 3.33 3.10 4.96
CA LEU A 16 2.60 2.71 3.75
C LEU A 16 2.61 3.79 2.69
N ASN A 17 2.36 5.04 3.08
CA ASN A 17 2.42 6.17 2.18
C ASN A 17 3.80 6.28 1.53
N LYS A 18 4.88 6.10 2.30
CA LYS A 18 6.25 6.07 1.75
C LYS A 18 6.47 4.94 0.74
N CYS A 19 5.98 3.73 1.01
CA CYS A 19 6.06 2.61 0.07
C CYS A 19 5.28 2.89 -1.23
N LEU A 20 4.05 3.39 -1.12
CA LEU A 20 3.22 3.71 -2.28
C LEU A 20 3.81 4.86 -3.11
N GLU A 21 4.35 5.90 -2.46
CA GLU A 21 5.06 6.98 -3.14
C GLU A 21 6.28 6.47 -3.90
N GLN A 22 7.05 5.56 -3.31
CA GLN A 22 8.23 4.98 -3.98
C GLN A 22 7.82 4.11 -5.17
N PHE A 23 6.79 3.29 -5.03
CA PHE A 23 6.20 2.52 -6.12
C PHE A 23 5.77 3.46 -7.25
N LEU A 24 4.93 4.46 -6.95
CA LEU A 24 4.43 5.41 -7.95
C LEU A 24 5.57 6.17 -8.62
N ARG A 25 6.60 6.61 -7.88
CA ARG A 25 7.78 7.27 -8.45
C ARG A 25 8.45 6.42 -9.52
N CYS A 26 8.62 5.12 -9.30
CA CYS A 26 9.20 4.21 -10.29
C CYS A 26 8.35 4.09 -11.57
N PHE A 27 7.02 4.05 -11.44
CA PHE A 27 6.13 3.88 -12.60
C PHE A 27 5.79 5.18 -13.33
N THR A 28 5.95 6.32 -12.67
CA THR A 28 5.57 7.63 -13.22
C THR A 28 6.74 8.40 -13.81
N VAL A 29 7.97 7.85 -13.78
CA VAL A 29 9.16 8.47 -14.39
C VAL A 29 8.91 8.82 -15.86
N ASP A 30 8.42 7.85 -16.64
CA ASP A 30 8.22 8.04 -18.09
C ASP A 30 6.88 8.70 -18.41
N GLN A 31 5.86 8.48 -17.58
CA GLN A 31 4.48 8.91 -17.87
C GLN A 31 3.74 9.40 -16.61
N PRO A 32 4.08 10.61 -16.11
CA PRO A 32 3.53 11.13 -14.85
C PRO A 32 2.02 11.36 -14.89
N ARG A 33 1.41 11.54 -16.07
CA ARG A 33 -0.05 11.70 -16.21
C ARG A 33 -0.83 10.40 -15.93
N GLN A 34 -0.16 9.24 -15.90
CA GLN A 34 -0.79 7.95 -15.65
C GLN A 34 -0.78 7.53 -14.18
N TRP A 35 -0.32 8.39 -13.27
CA TRP A 35 -0.22 8.09 -11.83
C TRP A 35 -1.54 7.55 -11.24
N SER A 36 -2.69 8.08 -11.67
CA SER A 36 -4.00 7.67 -11.17
C SER A 36 -4.36 6.24 -11.56
N LYS A 37 -3.93 5.78 -12.75
CA LYS A 37 -4.10 4.38 -13.18
C LYS A 37 -3.15 3.46 -12.43
N MET A 38 -1.97 3.94 -12.06
CA MET A 38 -0.99 3.17 -11.29
C MET A 38 -1.40 3.02 -9.82
N LEU A 39 -2.28 3.89 -9.31
CA LEU A 39 -2.77 3.82 -7.94
C LEU A 39 -3.52 2.50 -7.66
N SER A 40 -4.38 2.06 -8.58
CA SER A 40 -5.10 0.78 -8.43
C SER A 40 -4.15 -0.42 -8.42
N TRP A 41 -3.04 -0.35 -9.19
CA TRP A 41 -2.00 -1.38 -9.18
C TRP A 41 -1.19 -1.36 -7.89
N ALA A 42 -0.86 -0.18 -7.38
CA ALA A 42 -0.16 -0.01 -6.11
C ALA A 42 -0.99 -0.54 -4.93
N GLU A 43 -2.29 -0.23 -4.92
CA GLU A 43 -3.25 -0.75 -3.93
C GLU A 43 -3.34 -2.27 -3.99
N PHE A 44 -3.50 -2.84 -5.19
CA PHE A 44 -3.56 -4.28 -5.37
C PHE A 44 -2.27 -4.95 -4.87
N TRP A 45 -1.11 -4.46 -5.34
CA TRP A 45 0.20 -4.96 -4.93
C TRP A 45 0.37 -4.94 -3.42
N TYR A 46 0.00 -3.83 -2.78
CA TYR A 46 0.10 -3.67 -1.34
C TYR A 46 -0.80 -4.67 -0.60
N ASN A 47 -2.06 -4.79 -1.02
CA ASN A 47 -3.05 -5.67 -0.39
C ASN A 47 -2.75 -7.16 -0.58
N SER A 48 -2.11 -7.54 -1.70
CA SER A 48 -1.75 -8.93 -1.99
C SER A 48 -0.38 -9.34 -1.45
N SER A 49 0.47 -8.39 -1.05
CA SER A 49 1.83 -8.67 -0.57
C SER A 49 1.83 -9.06 0.91
N PHE A 50 2.73 -9.97 1.28
CA PHE A 50 2.92 -10.39 2.67
C PHE A 50 3.47 -9.23 3.51
N GLN A 51 2.81 -8.93 4.63
CA GLN A 51 3.23 -7.93 5.60
C GLN A 51 3.81 -8.63 6.83
N SER A 52 5.09 -8.41 7.11
CA SER A 52 5.78 -8.99 8.27
C SER A 52 5.20 -8.51 9.61
N SER A 53 4.64 -7.29 9.65
CA SER A 53 4.03 -6.69 10.85
C SER A 53 2.77 -7.41 11.32
N ILE A 54 1.97 -7.94 10.40
CA ILE A 54 0.71 -8.66 10.68
C ILE A 54 0.80 -10.17 10.40
N GLY A 55 1.93 -10.65 9.85
CA GLY A 55 2.16 -12.07 9.56
C GLY A 55 1.29 -12.65 8.45
N MET A 56 0.65 -11.80 7.63
CA MET A 56 -0.22 -12.19 6.52
C MET A 56 -0.36 -11.05 5.51
N THR A 57 -1.14 -11.26 4.44
CA THR A 57 -1.48 -10.17 3.51
C THR A 57 -2.61 -9.31 4.10
N PRO A 58 -2.63 -7.99 3.87
CA PRO A 58 -3.75 -7.13 4.28
C PRO A 58 -5.09 -7.64 3.75
N PHE A 59 -5.11 -8.15 2.52
CA PHE A 59 -6.31 -8.77 1.94
C PHE A 59 -6.80 -9.96 2.78
N LYS A 60 -5.91 -10.84 3.21
CA LYS A 60 -6.27 -11.99 4.06
C LYS A 60 -6.77 -11.54 5.43
N ALA A 61 -6.19 -10.48 6.00
CA ALA A 61 -6.65 -9.93 7.27
C ALA A 61 -8.10 -9.41 7.18
N VAL A 62 -8.49 -8.80 6.05
CA VAL A 62 -9.84 -8.24 5.86
C VAL A 62 -10.85 -9.30 5.44
N TYR A 63 -10.49 -10.20 4.53
CA TYR A 63 -11.43 -11.12 3.88
C TYR A 63 -11.33 -12.58 4.34
N GLY A 64 -10.34 -12.92 5.17
CA GLY A 64 -10.14 -14.29 5.68
C GLY A 64 -9.70 -15.31 4.63
N ARG A 65 -9.38 -14.88 3.40
CA ARG A 65 -8.94 -15.72 2.28
C ARG A 65 -7.74 -15.12 1.57
N ASP A 66 -6.98 -15.93 0.84
CA ASP A 66 -5.82 -15.43 0.11
C ASP A 66 -6.23 -14.50 -1.05
N ALA A 67 -5.36 -13.55 -1.38
CA ALA A 67 -5.59 -12.61 -2.47
C ALA A 67 -5.62 -13.35 -3.82
N PRO A 68 -6.48 -12.94 -4.77
CA PRO A 68 -6.49 -13.53 -6.09
C PRO A 68 -5.16 -13.28 -6.80
N SER A 69 -4.59 -14.33 -7.40
CA SER A 69 -3.40 -14.20 -8.25
C SER A 69 -3.78 -13.57 -9.59
N LEU A 70 -2.99 -12.60 -10.06
CA LEU A 70 -3.04 -12.17 -11.46
C LEU A 70 -2.45 -13.30 -12.30
N ILE A 71 -3.26 -13.85 -13.21
CA ILE A 71 -2.87 -14.89 -14.17
C ILE A 71 -2.48 -14.21 -15.48
#